data_AF-A0A1F7GJ25-F1
#
_entry.id   AF-A0A1F7GJ25-F1
#
_cell.length_a   1.000
_cell.length_b   1.000
_cell.length_c   1.000
_cell.angle_alpha   90.00
_cell.angle_beta   90.00
_cell.angle_gamma   90.00
#
_symmetry.space_group_name_H-M   'P 1'
#
loop_
_entity.id
_entity.type
_entity.pdbx_description
1 polymer ?
#
loop_
_entity_poly.entity_id
_entity_poly.type
_entity_poly.pdbx_seq_one_letter_code
_entity_poly.pdbx_strand_id
1 'polypeptide(L)'
;MKENQKRMYIFTAVFAAIAPFILWPIEIFFPYPHIVEELAKALLIFFILKSGDNRQKIYATILIGFLFGITENFLYLFSPATSQTHLFRFMVTMPLHITTSLAILIPALLDKRLLFLGIVLAGLLHYFYNTSVSLLVF
;
A
#
# COMPACT_ATOMS: atom_id res chain seq x y z
N MET A 1 12.28 -15.02 -16.72
CA MET A 1 12.20 -13.57 -16.45
C MET A 1 13.55 -12.94 -16.79
N LYS A 2 13.57 -11.80 -17.48
CA LYS A 2 14.85 -11.13 -17.82
C LYS A 2 15.51 -10.57 -16.55
N GLU A 3 16.83 -10.50 -16.51
CA GLU A 3 17.59 -10.02 -15.33
C GLU A 3 17.14 -8.64 -14.84
N ASN A 4 16.92 -7.70 -15.76
CA ASN A 4 16.43 -6.35 -15.42
C ASN A 4 15.04 -6.37 -14.77
N GLN A 5 14.17 -7.30 -15.18
CA GLN A 5 12.84 -7.45 -14.57
C GLN A 5 12.96 -8.00 -13.15
N LYS A 6 13.81 -9.02 -12.95
CA LYS A 6 14.10 -9.58 -11.63
C LYS A 6 14.58 -8.51 -10.65
N ARG A 7 15.54 -7.68 -11.07
CA ARG A 7 16.07 -6.57 -10.26
C ARG A 7 14.97 -5.58 -9.87
N MET A 8 14.07 -5.26 -10.79
CA MET A 8 12.97 -4.34 -10.52
C MET A 8 11.94 -4.91 -9.54
N TYR A 9 11.61 -6.20 -9.62
CA TYR A 9 10.73 -6.84 -8.63
C TYR A 9 11.37 -6.91 -7.25
N ILE A 10 12.68 -7.20 -7.17
CA ILE A 10 13.42 -7.15 -5.90
C ILE A 10 13.42 -5.74 -5.33
N PHE A 11 13.74 -4.74 -6.16
CA PHE A 11 13.73 -3.33 -5.76
C PHE A 11 12.36 -2.92 -5.19
N THR A 12 11.28 -3.19 -5.91
CA THR A 12 9.93 -2.80 -5.47
C THR A 12 9.49 -3.52 -4.20
N ALA A 13 9.85 -4.79 -4.01
CA ALA A 13 9.58 -5.51 -2.76
C ALA A 13 10.35 -4.93 -1.57
N VAL A 14 11.64 -4.64 -1.72
CA VAL A 14 12.46 -4.04 -0.65
C VAL A 14 11.91 -2.66 -0.26
N PHE A 15 11.60 -1.82 -1.25
CA PHE A 15 11.01 -0.51 -0.97
C PHE A 15 9.62 -0.62 -0.35
N ALA A 16 8.77 -1.56 -0.77
CA ALA A 16 7.46 -1.77 -0.17
C ALA A 16 7.56 -2.14 1.32
N ALA A 17 8.53 -2.98 1.70
CA ALA A 17 8.75 -3.37 3.09
C ALA A 17 9.25 -2.22 3.97
N ILE A 18 10.08 -1.33 3.43
CA ILE A 18 10.70 -0.24 4.20
C ILE A 18 9.86 1.04 4.16
N ALA A 19 9.03 1.24 3.13
CA ALA A 19 8.31 2.48 2.90
C ALA A 19 7.49 2.94 4.13
N PRO A 20 6.70 2.09 4.83
CA PRO A 20 5.97 2.56 6.00
C PRO A 20 6.87 3.11 7.12
N PHE A 21 8.09 2.59 7.31
CA PHE A 21 9.02 3.19 8.28
C PHE A 21 9.46 4.61 7.90
N ILE A 22 9.60 4.88 6.60
CA ILE A 22 9.98 6.20 6.08
C ILE A 22 8.79 7.16 6.10
N LEU A 23 7.60 6.63 5.83
CA LEU A 23 6.37 7.40 5.76
C LEU A 23 5.83 7.74 7.15
N TRP A 24 6.02 6.89 8.15
CA TRP A 24 5.49 7.09 9.50
C TRP A 24 5.83 8.45 10.13
N PRO A 25 7.08 8.97 10.06
CA PRO A 25 7.37 10.35 10.49
C PRO A 25 6.59 11.41 9.71
N ILE A 26 6.34 11.21 8.41
CA ILE A 26 5.58 12.16 7.56
C ILE A 26 4.12 12.19 8.00
N GLU A 27 3.58 11.06 8.45
CA GLU A 27 2.19 10.96 8.93
C GLU A 27 1.93 11.84 10.17
N ILE A 28 2.97 12.14 10.94
CA ILE A 28 2.89 13.04 12.11
C ILE A 28 2.68 14.49 11.68
N PHE A 29 3.19 14.89 10.51
CA PHE A 29 3.20 16.30 10.06
C PHE A 29 2.16 16.62 8.99
N PHE A 30 1.67 15.63 8.25
CA PHE A 30 0.72 15.84 7.16
C PHE A 30 -0.73 15.56 7.56
N PRO A 31 -1.70 16.39 7.13
CA PRO A 31 -3.11 16.21 7.46
C PRO A 31 -3.76 15.00 6.77
N TYR A 32 -3.17 14.52 5.67
CA TYR A 32 -3.70 13.43 4.85
C TYR A 32 -2.64 12.34 4.60
N PRO A 33 -2.20 11.63 5.66
CA PRO A 33 -1.12 10.63 5.57
C PRO A 33 -1.39 9.54 4.52
N HIS A 34 -2.64 9.09 4.45
CA HIS A 34 -3.10 8.09 3.48
C HIS A 34 -2.81 8.48 2.03
N ILE A 35 -2.87 9.77 1.66
CA ILE A 35 -2.56 10.21 0.29
C ILE A 35 -1.07 9.97 -0.01
N VAL A 36 -0.19 10.29 0.93
CA VAL A 36 1.27 10.13 0.77
C VAL A 36 1.61 8.64 0.61
N GLU A 37 0.97 7.78 1.39
CA GLU A 37 1.13 6.34 1.25
C GLU A 37 0.66 5.80 -0.09
N GLU A 38 -0.52 6.20 -0.57
CA GLU A 38 -1.02 5.72 -1.86
C GLU A 38 -0.15 6.23 -3.02
N LEU A 39 0.43 7.43 -2.92
CA LEU A 39 1.43 7.92 -3.87
C LEU A 39 2.72 7.07 -3.86
N ALA A 40 3.20 6.66 -2.68
CA ALA A 40 4.35 5.78 -2.56
C ALA A 40 4.09 4.42 -3.21
N LYS A 41 2.92 3.81 -2.95
CA LYS A 41 2.50 2.56 -3.61
C LYS A 41 2.39 2.73 -5.11
N ALA A 42 1.79 3.83 -5.57
CA ALA A 42 1.64 4.12 -6.99
C ALA A 42 2.97 4.27 -7.72
N LEU A 43 3.99 4.84 -7.08
CA LEU A 43 5.35 4.90 -7.61
C LEU A 43 5.94 3.50 -7.83
N LEU A 44 5.78 2.60 -6.85
CA LEU A 44 6.23 1.20 -6.99
C LEU A 44 5.46 0.47 -8.09
N ILE A 45 4.13 0.70 -8.16
CA ILE A 45 3.27 0.11 -9.19
C ILE A 45 3.65 0.64 -10.59
N PHE A 46 4.00 1.91 -10.71
CA PHE A 46 4.47 2.48 -11.96
C PHE A 46 5.74 1.78 -12.50
N PHE A 47 6.66 1.38 -11.61
CA PHE A 47 7.84 0.61 -12.01
C PHE A 47 7.44 -0.77 -12.54
N ILE A 48 6.61 -1.54 -11.82
CA ILE A 48 6.20 -2.88 -12.26
C ILE A 48 5.37 -2.87 -13.57
N LEU A 49 4.64 -1.80 -13.87
CA LEU A 49 3.89 -1.67 -15.13
C LEU A 49 4.79 -1.76 -16.37
N LYS A 50 6.10 -1.50 -16.23
CA LYS A 50 7.08 -1.59 -17.32
C LYS A 50 7.63 -3.01 -17.54
N SER A 51 7.25 -4.00 -16.73
CA SER A 51 7.76 -5.37 -16.85
C SER A 51 6.70 -6.47 -16.77
N GLY A 52 7.07 -7.64 -17.27
CA GLY A 52 6.33 -8.87 -17.04
C GLY A 52 4.97 -8.92 -17.74
N ASP A 53 4.32 -10.06 -17.59
CA ASP A 53 2.92 -10.23 -17.95
C ASP A 53 2.00 -9.65 -16.86
N ASN A 54 0.70 -9.58 -17.15
CA ASN A 54 -0.27 -9.04 -16.18
C ASN A 54 -0.35 -9.88 -14.90
N ARG A 55 -0.10 -11.18 -14.98
CA ARG A 55 -0.11 -12.08 -13.82
C ARG A 55 1.02 -11.73 -12.84
N GLN A 56 2.24 -11.52 -13.35
CA GLN A 56 3.39 -11.10 -12.55
C GLN A 56 3.17 -9.72 -11.93
N LYS A 57 2.55 -8.78 -12.64
CA LYS A 57 2.20 -7.45 -12.11
C LYS A 57 1.19 -7.55 -10.97
N ILE A 58 0.16 -8.39 -11.11
CA ILE A 58 -0.83 -8.62 -10.07
C ILE A 58 -0.16 -9.21 -8.83
N TYR A 59 0.63 -10.28 -8.96
CA TYR A 59 1.32 -10.87 -7.82
C TYR A 59 2.30 -9.91 -7.14
N ALA A 60 3.06 -9.13 -7.91
CA ALA A 60 3.94 -8.12 -7.36
C ALA A 60 3.17 -7.02 -6.62
N THR A 61 2.01 -6.61 -7.13
CA THR A 61 1.15 -5.61 -6.48
C THR A 61 0.54 -6.14 -5.18
N ILE A 62 0.09 -7.40 -5.17
CA ILE A 62 -0.38 -8.05 -3.94
C ILE A 62 0.75 -8.10 -2.92
N LEU A 63 1.98 -8.46 -3.34
CA LEU A 63 3.14 -8.47 -2.46
C LEU A 63 3.47 -7.07 -1.94
N ILE A 64 3.39 -6.02 -2.77
CA ILE A 64 3.58 -4.63 -2.33
C ILE A 64 2.58 -4.27 -1.24
N GLY A 65 1.28 -4.52 -1.47
CA GLY A 65 0.23 -4.25 -0.49
C GLY A 65 0.41 -5.05 0.80
N PHE A 66 0.77 -6.33 0.68
CA PHE A 66 1.06 -7.20 1.82
C PHE A 66 2.24 -6.67 2.66
N LEU A 67 3.34 -6.27 2.02
CA LEU A 67 4.51 -5.75 2.71
C LEU A 67 4.24 -4.39 3.37
N PHE A 68 3.47 -3.52 2.71
CA PHE A 68 3.00 -2.28 3.33
C PHE A 68 2.19 -2.58 4.61
N GLY A 69 1.20 -3.46 4.51
CA GLY A 69 0.35 -3.80 5.65
C GLY A 69 1.08 -4.52 6.77
N ILE A 70 2.06 -5.37 6.46
CA ILE A 70 2.82 -6.06 7.51
C ILE A 70 3.70 -5.07 8.29
N THR A 71 4.34 -4.14 7.58
CA THR A 71 5.22 -3.15 8.19
C THR A 71 4.43 -2.12 8.98
N GLU A 72 3.30 -1.63 8.45
CA GLU A 72 2.45 -0.69 9.20
C GLU A 72 1.88 -1.34 10.46
N ASN A 73 1.46 -2.61 10.39
CA ASN A 73 1.03 -3.33 11.59
C ASN A 73 2.15 -3.50 12.62
N PHE A 74 3.39 -3.72 12.18
CA PHE A 74 4.54 -3.73 13.07
C PHE A 74 4.72 -2.37 13.76
N LEU A 75 4.56 -1.26 13.03
CA LEU A 75 4.60 0.08 13.60
C LEU A 75 3.46 0.34 14.59
N TYR A 76 2.25 -0.19 14.33
CA TYR A 76 1.14 -0.09 15.26
C TYR A 76 1.40 -0.77 16.61
N LEU A 77 2.33 -1.72 16.71
CA LEU A 77 2.69 -2.33 18.00
C LEU A 77 3.36 -1.35 18.97
N PHE A 78 3.87 -0.21 18.49
CA PHE A 78 4.43 0.85 19.34
C PHE A 78 3.37 1.83 19.85
N SER A 79 2.10 1.69 19.42
CA SER A 79 0.98 2.48 19.93
C SER A 79 0.52 1.96 21.31
N PRO A 80 0.04 2.81 22.23
CA PRO A 80 -0.44 2.40 23.55
C PRO A 80 -1.81 1.66 23.55
N ALA A 81 -2.21 1.08 22.41
CA ALA A 81 -3.50 0.41 22.26
C ALA A 81 -3.54 -0.98 22.92
N THR A 82 -4.73 -1.58 23.02
CA THR A 82 -4.88 -2.93 23.58
C THR A 82 -4.49 -4.01 22.57
N SER A 83 -4.15 -5.22 23.05
CA SER A 83 -3.87 -6.38 22.19
C SER A 83 -5.04 -6.73 21.25
N GLN A 84 -6.29 -6.59 21.72
CA GLN A 84 -7.49 -6.79 20.90
C GLN A 84 -7.59 -5.75 19.78
N THR A 85 -7.29 -4.48 20.09
CA THR A 85 -7.22 -3.41 19.10
C THR A 85 -6.16 -3.67 18.04
N HIS A 86 -4.95 -4.10 18.45
CA HIS A 86 -3.88 -4.44 17.51
C HIS A 86 -4.27 -5.60 16.59
N LEU A 87 -4.91 -6.65 17.13
CA LEU A 87 -5.39 -7.78 16.33
C LEU A 87 -6.46 -7.35 15.32
N PHE A 88 -7.42 -6.54 15.74
CA PHE A 88 -8.44 -6.00 14.85
C PHE A 88 -7.82 -5.17 13.72
N ARG A 89 -6.91 -4.24 14.05
CA ARG A 89 -6.15 -3.46 13.08
C ARG A 89 -5.40 -4.38 12.11
N PHE A 90 -4.68 -5.38 12.61
CA PHE A 90 -4.00 -6.35 11.75
C PHE A 90 -4.92 -7.02 10.73
N MET A 91 -6.09 -7.48 11.18
CA MET A 91 -7.06 -8.16 10.31
C MET A 91 -7.62 -7.25 9.21
N VAL A 92 -7.70 -5.94 9.44
CA VAL A 92 -8.36 -5.01 8.53
C VAL A 92 -7.38 -4.15 7.71
N THR A 93 -6.21 -3.82 8.26
CA THR A 93 -5.15 -3.04 7.60
C THR A 93 -4.49 -3.84 6.47
N MET A 94 -4.28 -5.13 6.68
CA MET A 94 -3.65 -5.99 5.66
C MET A 94 -4.52 -6.10 4.38
N PRO A 95 -5.83 -6.42 4.46
CA PRO A 95 -6.72 -6.35 3.29
C PRO A 95 -6.78 -4.96 2.67
N LEU A 96 -6.77 -3.90 3.46
CA LEU A 96 -6.79 -2.54 2.94
C LEU A 96 -5.63 -2.30 1.98
N HIS A 97 -4.38 -2.49 2.39
CA HIS A 97 -3.26 -2.17 1.50
C HIS A 97 -3.19 -3.05 0.25
N ILE A 98 -3.62 -4.30 0.34
CA ILE A 98 -3.75 -5.16 -0.83
C ILE A 98 -4.80 -4.57 -1.78
N THR A 99 -5.97 -4.20 -1.26
CA THR A 99 -7.06 -3.65 -2.08
C THR A 99 -6.72 -2.29 -2.67
N THR A 100 -6.09 -1.37 -1.92
CA THR A 100 -5.68 -0.06 -2.45
C THR A 100 -4.57 -0.20 -3.50
N SER A 101 -3.60 -1.09 -3.29
CA SER A 101 -2.57 -1.40 -4.29
C SER A 101 -3.19 -1.94 -5.59
N LEU A 102 -4.17 -2.85 -5.48
CA LEU A 102 -4.88 -3.38 -6.64
C LEU A 102 -5.77 -2.32 -7.31
N ALA A 103 -6.39 -1.43 -6.53
CA ALA A 103 -7.18 -0.31 -7.04
C ALA A 103 -6.31 0.65 -7.88
N ILE A 104 -5.03 0.80 -7.55
CA ILE A 104 -4.06 1.54 -8.37
C ILE A 104 -3.70 0.76 -9.65
N LEU A 105 -3.41 -0.54 -9.53
CA LEU A 105 -2.95 -1.35 -10.65
C LEU A 105 -4.03 -1.56 -11.72
N ILE A 106 -5.25 -1.97 -11.33
CA ILE A 106 -6.27 -2.48 -12.27
C ILE A 106 -6.59 -1.47 -13.38
N PRO A 107 -6.90 -0.19 -13.10
CA PRO A 107 -7.10 0.81 -14.15
C PRO A 107 -5.84 1.01 -15.00
N ALA A 108 -4.66 0.98 -14.37
CA ALA A 108 -3.38 1.18 -15.05
C ALA A 108 -2.97 0.04 -15.99
N LEU A 109 -3.58 -1.16 -15.85
CA LEU A 109 -3.44 -2.26 -16.81
C LEU A 109 -4.22 -2.01 -18.10
N LEU A 110 -5.31 -1.22 -18.05
CA LEU A 110 -6.09 -0.82 -19.24
C LEU A 110 -5.39 0.31 -19.98
N ASP A 111 -5.01 1.36 -19.25
CA ASP A 111 -4.20 2.48 -19.75
C ASP A 111 -3.38 3.07 -18.60
N LYS A 112 -2.07 3.23 -18.80
CA LYS A 112 -1.15 3.80 -17.80
C LYS A 112 -1.56 5.19 -17.33
N ARG A 113 -2.30 5.96 -18.13
CA ARG A 113 -2.85 7.28 -17.75
C ARG A 113 -3.91 7.16 -16.65
N LEU A 114 -4.61 6.02 -16.56
CA LEU A 114 -5.59 5.74 -15.53
C LEU A 114 -4.95 5.40 -14.17
N LEU A 115 -3.62 5.38 -14.06
CA LEU A 115 -2.94 5.28 -12.78
C LEU A 115 -3.37 6.43 -11.83
N PHE A 116 -3.61 7.63 -12.34
CA PHE A 116 -4.13 8.74 -11.55
C PHE A 116 -5.53 8.44 -10.98
N LEU A 117 -6.42 7.87 -11.79
CA LEU A 117 -7.74 7.41 -11.32
C LEU A 117 -7.59 6.37 -10.21
N GLY A 118 -6.66 5.42 -10.39
CA GLY A 118 -6.35 4.42 -9.38
C GLY A 118 -5.85 4.99 -8.05
N ILE A 119 -5.00 6.03 -8.08
CA ILE A 119 -4.55 6.76 -6.89
C ILE A 119 -5.74 7.41 -6.17
N VAL A 120 -6.63 8.09 -6.91
CA VAL A 120 -7.80 8.75 -6.31
C VAL A 120 -8.71 7.72 -5.64
N LEU A 121 -8.99 6.60 -6.30
CA LEU A 121 -9.79 5.51 -5.74
C LEU A 121 -9.15 4.91 -4.49
N ALA A 122 -7.84 4.63 -4.54
CA ALA A 122 -7.09 4.10 -3.41
C ALA A 122 -7.09 5.07 -2.22
N GLY A 123 -6.89 6.37 -2.47
CA GLY A 123 -6.94 7.40 -1.44
C GLY A 123 -8.30 7.49 -0.76
N LEU A 124 -9.40 7.43 -1.53
CA LEU A 124 -10.75 7.39 -0.98
C LEU A 124 -11.01 6.14 -0.13
N LEU A 125 -10.64 4.95 -0.65
CA LEU A 125 -10.78 3.69 0.10
C LEU A 125 -10.02 3.75 1.43
N HIS A 126 -8.79 4.23 1.41
CA HIS A 126 -7.96 4.37 2.59
C HIS A 126 -8.55 5.41 3.57
N TYR A 127 -9.01 6.56 3.09
CA TYR A 127 -9.68 7.56 3.93
C TYR A 127 -10.91 6.99 4.67
N PHE A 128 -11.81 6.32 3.95
CA PHE A 128 -13.00 5.73 4.55
C PHE A 128 -12.66 4.63 5.54
N TYR A 129 -11.62 3.85 5.25
CA TYR A 129 -11.11 2.86 6.18
C TYR A 129 -10.60 3.50 7.47
N ASN A 130 -9.72 4.50 7.39
CA ASN A 130 -9.14 5.17 8.57
C ASN A 130 -10.23 5.81 9.43
N THR A 131 -11.24 6.41 8.79
CA THR A 131 -12.40 6.97 9.46
C THR A 131 -13.20 5.88 10.19
N SER A 132 -13.47 4.76 9.52
CA SER A 132 -14.25 3.64 10.08
C SER A 132 -13.53 2.96 11.25
N VAL A 133 -12.22 2.71 11.13
CA VAL A 133 -11.42 2.12 12.21
C VAL A 133 -11.32 3.06 13.40
N SER A 134 -11.15 4.37 13.17
CA SER A 134 -11.15 5.36 14.24
C SER A 134 -12.47 5.31 15.02
N LEU A 135 -13.62 5.26 14.35
CA LEU A 135 -14.93 5.16 15.00
C LEU A 135 -15.17 3.87 15.78
N LEU A 136 -14.47 2.78 15.45
CA LEU A 136 -14.65 1.47 16.09
C LEU A 136 -13.67 1.19 17.24
N VAL A 137 -12.61 1.98 17.34
CA VAL A 137 -11.50 1.78 18.29
C VAL A 137 -11.49 2.82 19.42
N PHE A 138 -12.28 3.89 19.29
CA PHE A 138 -12.65 4.83 20.36
C PHE A 138 -14.04 4.50 20.91
#